data_AF-A0A255UKC1-F1
#
_entry.id   AF-A0A255UKC1-F1
#
_cell.length_a   1.000
_cell.length_b   1.000
_cell.length_c   1.000
_cell.angle_alpha   90.00
_cell.angle_beta   90.00
_cell.angle_gamma   90.00
#
_symmetry.space_group_name_H-M   'P 1'
#
loop_
_entity.id
_entity.type
_entity.pdbx_description
1 polymer ?
#
loop_
_entity_poly.entity_id
_entity_poly.type
_entity_poly.pdbx_seq_one_letter_code
_entity_poly.pdbx_strand_id
1 'polypeptide(L)'
;MNRVLTATSGKLLYFKVKVSPYLKPGDVVLKVTNLDFITITKENSQKYHCKDQTLTLHAKPESTATLSVSGSSHYGTCVLPFAVTSLPDGVKAYSAKGVDDTGQLVVLDEVTQLAAYTPYILYSASGYTGSLSGTVDANKYGEVVRDGLLRGAIAPQKRKDGYVLQDLGEGAKFYAMDGMEFLIPEGKCWLEMPAAQASAPQYGIQIGATTAITAPTTTVSAHGKIYTLDGKEVKTMQPGGIYVVNGKKVLKIK
;
A
#
# COMPACT_ATOMS: atom_id res chain seq x y z
N MET A 1 24.64 -1.47 -51.87
CA MET A 1 24.41 -2.87 -51.50
C MET A 1 23.73 -2.88 -50.13
N ASN A 2 22.41 -3.07 -50.09
CA ASN A 2 21.70 -3.18 -48.81
C ASN A 2 22.02 -4.55 -48.23
N ARG A 3 22.72 -4.61 -47.08
CA ARG A 3 22.91 -5.85 -46.34
C ARG A 3 21.53 -6.37 -45.94
N VAL A 4 21.09 -7.45 -46.59
CA VAL A 4 19.95 -8.24 -46.13
C VAL A 4 20.34 -8.79 -44.76
N LEU A 5 19.66 -8.35 -43.71
CA LEU A 5 19.78 -8.94 -42.38
C LEU A 5 19.04 -10.28 -42.40
N THR A 6 19.73 -11.34 -42.79
CA THR A 6 19.19 -12.70 -42.75
C THR A 6 19.41 -13.29 -41.35
N ALA A 7 18.48 -13.05 -40.43
CA ALA A 7 18.41 -13.79 -39.17
C ALA A 7 17.40 -14.94 -39.33
N THR A 8 17.87 -16.19 -39.33
CA THR A 8 17.02 -17.39 -39.48
C THR A 8 16.41 -17.86 -38.15
N SER A 9 17.02 -17.51 -37.02
CA SER A 9 16.46 -17.68 -35.67
C SER A 9 17.18 -16.74 -34.69
N GLY A 10 16.50 -16.34 -33.61
CA GLY A 10 17.08 -15.47 -32.58
C GLY A 10 16.04 -14.87 -31.65
N LYS A 11 16.48 -14.39 -30.48
CA LYS A 11 15.62 -13.66 -29.53
C LYS A 11 15.36 -12.25 -30.10
N LEU A 12 14.12 -11.99 -30.52
CA LEU A 12 13.71 -10.71 -31.11
C LEU A 12 13.30 -9.68 -30.05
N LEU A 13 12.79 -10.14 -28.92
CA LEU A 13 12.25 -9.30 -27.85
C LEU A 13 12.39 -10.00 -26.50
N TYR A 14 12.44 -9.18 -25.45
CA TYR A 14 12.48 -9.62 -24.06
C TYR A 14 11.31 -9.01 -23.33
N PHE A 15 10.57 -9.83 -22.59
CA PHE A 15 9.55 -9.35 -21.66
C PHE A 15 10.15 -9.27 -20.27
N LYS A 16 10.14 -8.08 -19.68
CA LYS A 16 10.42 -7.92 -18.26
C LYS A 16 9.12 -8.08 -17.49
N VAL A 17 9.01 -9.17 -16.72
CA VAL A 17 7.87 -9.42 -15.84
C VAL A 17 8.23 -8.95 -14.43
N LYS A 18 7.47 -7.99 -13.90
CA LYS A 18 7.54 -7.61 -12.49
C LYS A 18 6.47 -8.40 -11.74
N VAL A 19 6.90 -9.22 -10.78
CA VAL A 19 6.01 -10.06 -9.98
C VAL A 19 5.70 -9.34 -8.66
N SER A 20 4.43 -9.31 -8.27
CA SER A 20 4.02 -8.83 -6.94
C SER A 20 4.52 -9.79 -5.86
N PRO A 21 4.98 -9.31 -4.69
CA PRO A 21 5.24 -10.16 -3.53
C PRO A 21 4.03 -11.00 -3.13
N TYR A 22 2.83 -10.57 -3.48
CA TYR A 22 1.57 -11.21 -3.13
C TYR A 22 1.04 -12.14 -4.23
N LEU A 23 1.83 -12.41 -5.27
CA LEU A 23 1.44 -13.36 -6.30
C LEU A 23 1.23 -14.75 -5.66
N LYS A 24 0.08 -15.36 -5.95
CA LYS A 24 -0.19 -16.74 -5.54
C LYS A 24 0.82 -17.69 -6.23
N PRO A 25 1.48 -18.59 -5.47
CA PRO A 25 2.38 -19.59 -6.06
C PRO A 25 1.68 -20.47 -7.08
N GLY A 26 2.43 -20.93 -8.10
CA GLY A 26 1.94 -21.78 -9.17
C GLY A 26 2.24 -21.25 -10.57
N ASP A 27 1.56 -21.82 -11.55
CA ASP A 27 1.81 -21.54 -12.97
C ASP A 27 1.04 -20.30 -13.44
N VAL A 28 1.77 -19.36 -14.02
CA VAL A 28 1.22 -18.17 -14.68
C VAL A 28 1.53 -18.27 -16.17
N VAL A 29 0.51 -18.14 -17.01
CA VAL A 29 0.67 -18.27 -18.47
C VAL A 29 0.73 -16.89 -19.11
N LEU A 30 1.85 -16.60 -19.78
CA LEU A 30 2.01 -15.45 -20.67
C LEU A 30 1.74 -15.91 -22.11
N LYS A 31 0.67 -15.38 -22.72
CA LYS A 31 0.35 -15.60 -24.14
C LYS A 31 0.70 -14.37 -24.95
N VAL A 32 1.49 -14.56 -26.01
CA VAL A 32 1.77 -13.55 -27.02
C VAL A 32 1.10 -14.00 -28.30
N THR A 33 0.03 -13.31 -28.67
CA THR A 33 -0.78 -13.62 -29.85
C THR A 33 -0.78 -12.44 -30.80
N ASN A 34 -0.93 -12.70 -32.10
CA ASN A 34 -1.05 -11.66 -33.13
C ASN A 34 0.14 -10.67 -33.17
N LEU A 35 1.36 -11.16 -32.93
CA LEU A 35 2.56 -10.33 -33.02
C LEU A 35 3.03 -10.23 -34.48
N ASP A 36 3.10 -9.01 -34.99
CA ASP A 36 3.57 -8.71 -36.34
C ASP A 36 4.76 -7.75 -36.31
N PHE A 37 5.82 -8.05 -37.06
CA PHE A 37 6.91 -7.12 -37.34
C PHE A 37 6.72 -6.54 -38.75
N ILE A 38 6.75 -5.22 -38.87
CA ILE A 38 6.61 -4.54 -40.16
C ILE A 38 7.90 -3.81 -40.46
N THR A 39 8.51 -4.11 -41.61
CA THR A 39 9.63 -3.34 -42.15
C THR A 39 9.10 -2.39 -43.21
N ILE A 40 9.44 -1.10 -43.09
CA ILE A 40 9.05 -0.07 -44.05
C ILE A 40 10.33 0.48 -44.68
N THR A 41 10.40 0.44 -46.00
CA THR A 41 11.47 1.05 -46.80
C THR A 41 10.86 2.10 -47.74
N LYS A 42 11.69 2.89 -48.43
CA LYS A 42 11.22 3.88 -49.40
C LYS A 42 10.46 3.27 -50.58
N GLU A 43 10.70 1.99 -50.87
CA GLU A 43 10.18 1.31 -52.07
C GLU A 43 9.11 0.26 -51.74
N ASN A 44 9.14 -0.35 -50.55
CA ASN A 44 8.21 -1.42 -50.17
C ASN A 44 7.94 -1.47 -48.66
N SER A 45 6.84 -2.13 -48.28
CA SER A 45 6.57 -2.57 -46.91
C SER A 45 6.45 -4.10 -46.87
N GLN A 46 6.99 -4.73 -45.82
CA GLN A 46 6.88 -6.17 -45.60
C GLN A 46 6.41 -6.45 -44.18
N LYS A 47 5.51 -7.42 -44.03
CA LYS A 47 4.94 -7.86 -42.76
C LYS A 47 5.38 -9.28 -42.44
N TYR A 48 5.88 -9.50 -41.24
CA TYR A 48 6.29 -10.79 -40.70
C TYR A 48 5.40 -11.15 -39.53
N HIS A 49 4.59 -12.19 -39.72
CA HIS A 49 3.74 -12.71 -38.66
C HIS A 49 4.50 -13.68 -37.77
N CYS A 50 4.55 -13.40 -36.47
CA CYS A 50 5.11 -14.32 -35.49
C CYS A 50 4.04 -15.32 -35.06
N LYS A 51 4.41 -16.59 -35.00
CA LYS A 51 3.55 -17.63 -34.41
C LYS A 51 3.24 -17.29 -32.96
N ASP A 52 2.01 -17.55 -32.55
CA ASP A 52 1.59 -17.44 -31.15
C ASP A 52 2.59 -18.17 -30.23
N GLN A 53 2.99 -17.49 -29.17
CA GLN A 53 3.89 -18.04 -28.16
C GLN A 53 3.14 -18.16 -26.85
N THR A 54 3.30 -19.30 -26.18
CA THR A 54 2.84 -19.52 -24.81
C THR A 54 4.07 -19.79 -23.94
N LEU A 55 4.23 -18.97 -22.90
CA LEU A 55 5.27 -19.15 -21.90
C LEU A 55 4.62 -19.41 -20.55
N THR A 56 4.97 -20.52 -19.92
CA THR A 56 4.59 -20.81 -18.53
C THR A 56 5.67 -20.28 -17.60
N LEU A 57 5.28 -19.42 -16.67
CA LEU A 57 6.11 -18.90 -15.60
C LEU A 57 5.74 -19.63 -14.31
N HIS A 58 6.72 -20.24 -13.66
CA HIS A 58 6.51 -20.95 -12.40
C HIS A 58 6.83 -20.01 -11.23
N ALA A 59 5.79 -19.50 -10.55
CA ALA A 59 5.93 -18.71 -9.33
C ALA A 59 6.21 -19.65 -8.16
N LYS A 60 7.42 -19.58 -7.64
CA LYS A 60 7.84 -20.38 -6.48
C LYS A 60 7.07 -19.97 -5.22
N PRO A 61 6.94 -20.85 -4.21
CA PRO A 61 6.26 -20.54 -2.96
C PRO A 61 7.10 -19.67 -2.01
N GLU A 62 8.06 -18.89 -2.50
CA GLU A 62 8.81 -17.92 -1.72
C GLU A 62 8.50 -16.50 -2.21
N SER A 63 8.38 -15.57 -1.27
CA SER A 63 8.17 -14.17 -1.57
C SER A 63 9.07 -13.28 -0.73
N THR A 64 9.37 -12.10 -1.26
CA THR A 64 10.08 -11.03 -0.58
C THR A 64 9.22 -9.78 -0.62
N ALA A 65 8.90 -9.23 0.55
CA ALA A 65 8.11 -8.01 0.70
C ALA A 65 8.91 -6.96 1.49
N THR A 66 8.73 -5.69 1.13
CA THR A 66 9.33 -4.57 1.86
C THR A 66 8.43 -4.19 3.03
N LEU A 67 8.98 -4.24 4.23
CA LEU A 67 8.40 -3.66 5.43
C LEU A 67 8.85 -2.21 5.55
N SER A 68 7.92 -1.30 5.83
CA SER A 68 8.20 0.15 5.89
C SER A 68 7.42 0.80 7.02
N VAL A 69 8.12 1.54 7.87
CA VAL A 69 7.58 2.40 8.92
C VAL A 69 8.17 3.79 8.72
N SER A 70 7.32 4.81 8.64
CA SER A 70 7.78 6.19 8.47
C SER A 70 8.46 6.67 9.74
N GLY A 71 9.63 7.29 9.62
CA GLY A 71 10.35 7.87 10.76
C GLY A 71 9.71 9.15 11.30
N SER A 72 8.89 9.84 10.52
CA SER A 72 8.21 11.07 10.96
C SER A 72 6.90 10.82 11.69
N SER A 73 6.13 9.81 11.26
CA SER A 73 4.88 9.44 11.91
C SER A 73 5.07 8.28 12.88
N HIS A 74 6.22 7.62 12.89
CA HIS A 74 6.56 6.41 13.67
C HIS A 74 5.71 5.18 13.40
N TYR A 75 4.61 5.30 12.67
CA TYR A 75 3.69 4.21 12.37
C TYR A 75 3.65 3.82 10.89
N GLY A 76 3.27 2.57 10.66
CA GLY A 76 2.96 1.99 9.35
C GLY A 76 1.95 0.85 9.48
N THR A 77 1.55 0.25 8.37
CA THR A 77 0.76 -0.98 8.38
C THR A 77 1.35 -2.01 7.42
N CYS A 78 1.13 -3.28 7.72
CA CYS A 78 1.50 -4.37 6.83
C CYS A 78 0.52 -5.54 6.86
N VAL A 79 0.41 -6.22 5.73
CA VAL A 79 -0.02 -7.61 5.64
C VAL A 79 1.02 -8.33 4.79
N LEU A 80 1.46 -9.52 5.19
CA LEU A 80 2.52 -10.28 4.50
C LEU A 80 1.98 -11.62 4.01
N PRO A 81 2.44 -12.16 2.87
CA PRO A 81 1.95 -13.43 2.35
C PRO A 81 2.58 -14.65 3.05
N PHE A 82 3.50 -14.41 4.00
CA PHE A 82 4.27 -15.39 4.75
C PHE A 82 4.33 -14.98 6.23
N ALA A 83 4.65 -15.95 7.10
CA ALA A 83 4.84 -15.70 8.52
C ALA A 83 6.24 -15.13 8.82
N VAL A 84 6.33 -14.32 9.87
CA VAL A 84 7.58 -13.74 10.39
C VAL A 84 7.68 -14.11 11.86
N THR A 85 8.68 -14.91 12.21
CA THR A 85 8.86 -15.47 13.56
C THR A 85 9.61 -14.54 14.52
N SER A 86 10.24 -13.50 14.00
CA SER A 86 10.97 -12.47 14.75
C SER A 86 10.93 -11.14 14.01
N LEU A 87 10.49 -10.08 14.67
CA LEU A 87 10.49 -8.73 14.10
C LEU A 87 11.92 -8.17 13.97
N PRO A 88 12.18 -7.29 12.99
CA PRO A 88 13.44 -6.56 12.93
C PRO A 88 13.69 -5.70 14.18
N ASP A 89 14.96 -5.48 14.51
CA ASP A 89 15.35 -4.63 15.63
C ASP A 89 14.73 -3.23 15.52
N GLY A 90 14.18 -2.75 16.63
CA GLY A 90 13.54 -1.43 16.70
C GLY A 90 12.18 -1.34 15.99
N VAL A 91 11.62 -2.46 15.52
CA VAL A 91 10.26 -2.56 14.99
C VAL A 91 9.37 -3.29 15.99
N LYS A 92 8.21 -2.69 16.27
CA LYS A 92 7.12 -3.32 17.00
C LYS A 92 5.93 -3.55 16.08
N ALA A 93 5.12 -4.53 16.41
CA ALA A 93 3.88 -4.82 15.69
C ALA A 93 2.71 -4.94 16.67
N TYR A 94 1.53 -4.58 16.19
CA TYR A 94 0.31 -4.53 16.99
C TYR A 94 -0.87 -5.08 16.20
N SER A 95 -1.73 -5.82 16.90
CA SER A 95 -3.08 -6.13 16.42
C SER A 95 -4.07 -5.06 16.91
N ALA A 96 -5.17 -4.86 16.18
CA ALA A 96 -6.25 -3.96 16.59
C ALA A 96 -7.58 -4.72 16.57
N LYS A 97 -8.01 -5.18 17.75
CA LYS A 97 -9.18 -6.07 17.86
C LYS A 97 -10.46 -5.36 18.27
N GLY A 98 -10.34 -4.19 18.87
CA GLY A 98 -11.48 -3.45 19.41
C GLY A 98 -11.15 -1.99 19.68
N VAL A 99 -12.15 -1.33 20.26
CA VAL A 99 -12.04 0.04 20.76
C VAL A 99 -12.15 0.02 22.29
N ASP A 100 -11.74 1.09 22.92
CA ASP A 100 -11.89 1.28 24.36
C ASP A 100 -13.36 1.46 24.78
N ASP A 101 -13.62 1.48 26.09
CA ASP A 101 -14.98 1.60 26.64
C ASP A 101 -15.67 2.92 26.23
N THR A 102 -14.90 3.96 25.87
CA THR A 102 -15.43 5.23 25.35
C THR A 102 -15.77 5.17 23.86
N GLY A 103 -15.27 4.16 23.14
CA GLY A 103 -15.39 4.00 21.70
C GLY A 103 -14.62 5.04 20.90
N GLN A 104 -13.60 5.69 21.46
CA GLN A 104 -12.83 6.76 20.80
C GLN A 104 -11.41 6.33 20.43
N LEU A 105 -10.88 5.30 21.08
CA LEU A 105 -9.51 4.84 20.91
C LEU A 105 -9.51 3.41 20.39
N VAL A 106 -8.72 3.17 19.34
CA VAL A 106 -8.42 1.82 18.88
C VAL A 106 -7.39 1.22 19.82
N VAL A 107 -7.74 0.09 20.45
CA VAL A 107 -6.87 -0.61 21.40
C VAL A 107 -5.92 -1.51 20.63
N LEU A 108 -4.63 -1.31 20.88
CA LEU A 108 -3.53 -2.03 20.24
C LEU A 108 -2.85 -2.99 21.21
N ASP A 109 -2.81 -4.25 20.82
CA ASP A 109 -2.13 -5.32 21.56
C ASP A 109 -0.81 -5.66 20.85
N GLU A 110 0.30 -5.56 21.57
CA GLU A 110 1.64 -5.85 21.04
C GLU A 110 1.77 -7.33 20.68
N VAL A 111 2.33 -7.61 19.50
CA VAL A 111 2.65 -8.97 19.04
C VAL A 111 4.12 -9.05 18.68
N THR A 112 4.73 -10.21 18.90
CA THR A 112 6.16 -10.43 18.63
C THR A 112 6.41 -11.17 17.32
N GLN A 113 5.35 -11.61 16.64
CA GLN A 113 5.37 -12.39 15.41
C GLN A 113 4.25 -11.93 14.47
N LEU A 114 4.45 -12.11 13.17
CA LEU A 114 3.44 -11.83 12.15
C LEU A 114 2.99 -13.14 11.53
N ALA A 115 1.69 -13.41 11.56
CA ALA A 115 1.11 -14.53 10.83
C ALA A 115 0.94 -14.18 9.34
N ALA A 116 1.09 -15.18 8.47
CA ALA A 116 0.82 -15.02 7.05
C ALA A 116 -0.64 -14.61 6.83
N TYR A 117 -0.84 -13.63 5.95
CA TYR A 117 -2.14 -13.06 5.58
C TYR A 117 -2.93 -12.46 6.75
N THR A 118 -2.23 -12.00 7.79
CA THR A 118 -2.81 -11.25 8.90
C THR A 118 -2.36 -9.79 8.83
N PRO A 119 -3.29 -8.81 8.89
CA PRO A 119 -2.96 -7.39 8.90
C PRO A 119 -2.51 -6.91 10.29
N TYR A 120 -1.51 -6.03 10.32
CA TYR A 120 -0.92 -5.46 11.52
C TYR A 120 -0.61 -3.96 11.38
N ILE A 121 -0.55 -3.29 12.52
CA ILE A 121 0.03 -1.95 12.65
C ILE A 121 1.48 -2.11 13.10
N LEU A 122 2.36 -1.30 12.54
CA LEU A 122 3.79 -1.29 12.85
C LEU A 122 4.15 0.01 13.53
N TYR A 123 5.13 -0.07 14.43
CA TYR A 123 5.72 1.10 15.06
C TYR A 123 7.25 1.01 15.03
N SER A 124 7.91 2.14 14.84
CA SER A 124 9.35 2.29 15.01
C SER A 124 9.66 3.74 15.37
N ALA A 125 10.37 3.94 16.48
CA ALA A 125 10.73 5.27 16.96
C ALA A 125 11.59 6.05 15.94
N SER A 126 12.40 5.35 15.14
CA SER A 126 13.30 5.98 14.16
C SER A 126 12.81 5.80 12.72
N GLY A 127 11.69 5.11 12.53
CA GLY A 127 11.30 4.55 11.23
C GLY A 127 12.11 3.30 10.88
N TYR A 128 11.62 2.58 9.88
CA TYR A 128 12.24 1.34 9.40
C TYR A 128 11.99 1.15 7.91
N THR A 129 12.97 0.61 7.19
CA THR A 129 12.75 0.07 5.84
C THR A 129 13.66 -1.13 5.65
N GLY A 130 13.08 -2.27 5.30
CA GLY A 130 13.81 -3.52 5.13
C GLY A 130 13.01 -4.54 4.35
N SER A 131 13.69 -5.55 3.81
CA SER A 131 13.04 -6.64 3.09
C SER A 131 12.92 -7.86 4.00
N LEU A 132 11.75 -8.47 4.01
CA LEU A 132 11.48 -9.74 4.67
C LEU A 132 11.14 -10.78 3.61
N SER A 133 11.55 -12.01 3.84
CA SER A 133 11.27 -13.13 2.94
C SER A 133 10.74 -14.32 3.71
N GLY A 134 9.87 -15.10 3.08
CA GLY A 134 9.35 -16.33 3.67
C GLY A 134 8.54 -17.14 2.68
N THR A 135 8.12 -18.33 3.15
CA THR A 135 7.27 -19.23 2.37
C THR A 135 5.82 -18.74 2.37
N VAL A 136 5.25 -18.60 1.18
CA VAL A 136 3.88 -18.12 0.97
C VAL A 136 2.86 -19.17 1.43
N ASP A 137 1.91 -18.77 2.27
CA ASP A 137 0.78 -19.62 2.69
C ASP A 137 -0.37 -19.53 1.67
N ALA A 138 -0.24 -20.24 0.55
CA ALA A 138 -1.18 -20.14 -0.59
C ALA A 138 -2.64 -20.50 -0.24
N ASN A 139 -2.86 -21.22 0.86
CA ASN A 139 -4.19 -21.63 1.30
C ASN A 139 -4.99 -20.49 1.94
N LYS A 140 -4.30 -19.42 2.38
CA LYS A 140 -4.92 -18.25 3.01
C LYS A 140 -5.04 -17.05 2.08
N TYR A 141 -4.75 -17.25 0.78
CA TYR A 141 -4.85 -16.18 -0.20
C TYR A 141 -6.29 -15.70 -0.36
N GLY A 142 -6.47 -14.39 -0.26
CA GLY A 142 -7.66 -13.65 -0.67
C GLY A 142 -7.27 -12.22 -0.99
N GLU A 143 -7.96 -11.56 -1.94
CA GLU A 143 -7.61 -10.19 -2.36
C GLU A 143 -7.65 -9.18 -1.20
N VAL A 144 -8.53 -9.46 -0.23
CA VAL A 144 -8.63 -8.76 1.05
C VAL A 144 -8.69 -9.78 2.17
N VAL A 145 -7.89 -9.54 3.21
CA VAL A 145 -7.87 -10.34 4.44
C VAL A 145 -8.29 -9.48 5.61
N ARG A 146 -8.76 -10.11 6.69
CA ARG A 146 -9.29 -9.40 7.86
C ARG A 146 -8.78 -10.00 9.14
N ASP A 147 -8.53 -9.16 10.12
CA ASP A 147 -8.27 -9.58 11.48
C ASP A 147 -8.63 -8.47 12.47
N GLY A 148 -9.62 -8.73 13.34
CA GLY A 148 -10.22 -7.69 14.18
C GLY A 148 -10.76 -6.51 13.35
N LEU A 149 -10.31 -5.31 13.68
CA LEU A 149 -10.67 -4.07 12.99
C LEU A 149 -9.84 -3.82 11.72
N LEU A 150 -8.75 -4.56 11.49
CA LEU A 150 -7.87 -4.33 10.36
C LEU A 150 -8.23 -5.17 9.15
N ARG A 151 -8.13 -4.54 7.98
CA ARG A 151 -8.26 -5.17 6.67
C ARG A 151 -6.94 -4.98 5.93
N GLY A 152 -6.41 -6.05 5.37
CA GLY A 152 -5.18 -6.05 4.59
C GLY A 152 -5.45 -6.20 3.11
N ALA A 153 -4.86 -5.35 2.28
CA ALA A 153 -4.92 -5.45 0.82
C ALA A 153 -3.83 -6.39 0.31
N ILE A 154 -4.21 -7.51 -0.31
CA ILE A 154 -3.27 -8.42 -0.99
C ILE A 154 -3.13 -8.05 -2.48
N ALA A 155 -4.18 -7.44 -3.03
CA ALA A 155 -4.15 -6.69 -4.29
C ALA A 155 -4.60 -5.24 -4.02
N PRO A 156 -4.20 -4.25 -4.85
CA PRO A 156 -4.61 -2.85 -4.65
C PRO A 156 -6.13 -2.70 -4.54
N GLN A 157 -6.60 -2.02 -3.49
CA GLN A 157 -8.02 -1.82 -3.22
C GLN A 157 -8.40 -0.35 -3.36
N LYS A 158 -9.50 -0.08 -4.07
CA LYS A 158 -10.16 1.24 -4.04
C LYS A 158 -11.23 1.24 -2.97
N ARG A 159 -11.09 2.11 -1.97
CA ARG A 159 -12.01 2.19 -0.83
C ARG A 159 -12.50 3.63 -0.66
N LYS A 160 -13.75 3.78 -0.23
CA LYS A 160 -14.37 5.07 0.11
C LYS A 160 -14.87 5.10 1.57
N ASP A 161 -14.78 3.95 2.22
CA ASP A 161 -15.32 3.61 3.51
C ASP A 161 -14.22 3.02 4.40
N GLY A 162 -14.35 3.25 5.70
CA GLY A 162 -13.33 2.90 6.69
C GLY A 162 -12.36 4.04 6.97
N TYR A 163 -11.21 3.67 7.53
CA TYR A 163 -10.26 4.60 8.13
C TYR A 163 -8.82 4.27 7.73
N VAL A 164 -8.04 5.31 7.46
CA VAL A 164 -6.62 5.21 7.13
C VAL A 164 -5.76 5.76 8.25
N LEU A 165 -4.64 5.10 8.53
CA LEU A 165 -3.66 5.56 9.50
C LEU A 165 -2.87 6.73 8.92
N GLN A 166 -2.97 7.91 9.52
CA GLN A 166 -2.25 9.10 9.11
C GLN A 166 -1.76 9.87 10.32
N ASP A 167 -0.69 10.66 10.12
CA ASP A 167 -0.26 11.66 11.07
C ASP A 167 -0.40 13.04 10.40
N LEU A 168 -1.33 13.84 10.92
CA LEU A 168 -1.62 15.20 10.45
C LEU A 168 -0.98 16.28 11.35
N GLY A 169 0.00 15.90 12.19
CA GLY A 169 0.75 16.80 13.05
C GLY A 169 0.40 16.71 14.54
N GLU A 170 -0.60 15.91 14.90
CA GLU A 170 -1.02 15.64 16.28
C GLU A 170 -0.77 14.18 16.68
N GLY A 171 0.15 13.52 15.98
CA GLY A 171 0.38 12.09 16.11
C GLY A 171 -0.53 11.25 15.23
N ALA A 172 -0.19 9.97 15.11
CA ALA A 172 -0.90 9.05 14.24
C ALA A 172 -2.30 8.72 14.79
N LYS A 173 -3.31 8.86 13.94
CA LYS A 173 -4.71 8.53 14.22
C LYS A 173 -5.32 7.82 13.00
N PHE A 174 -6.44 7.15 13.21
CA PHE A 174 -7.24 6.57 12.13
C PHE A 174 -8.25 7.61 11.65
N TYR A 175 -8.06 8.15 10.44
CA TYR A 175 -8.94 9.16 9.85
C TYR A 175 -9.92 8.53 8.87
N ALA A 176 -11.19 8.94 8.95
CA ALA A 176 -12.23 8.45 8.06
C ALA A 176 -11.89 8.77 6.60
N MET A 177 -12.19 7.85 5.69
CA MET A 177 -12.12 8.13 4.25
C MET A 177 -13.23 9.10 3.80
N ASP A 178 -14.34 9.16 4.55
CA ASP A 178 -15.44 10.12 4.37
C ASP A 178 -15.94 10.22 2.91
N GLY A 179 -16.08 9.07 2.24
CA GLY A 179 -16.54 8.98 0.85
C GLY A 179 -15.48 9.30 -0.21
N MET A 180 -14.29 9.76 0.18
CA MET A 180 -13.17 9.96 -0.75
C MET A 180 -12.54 8.64 -1.16
N GLU A 181 -12.22 8.49 -2.44
CA GLU A 181 -11.57 7.29 -2.94
C GLU A 181 -10.08 7.26 -2.55
N PHE A 182 -9.70 6.28 -1.74
CA PHE A 182 -8.32 5.94 -1.46
C PHE A 182 -7.92 4.70 -2.24
N LEU A 183 -6.75 4.75 -2.85
CA LEU A 183 -6.06 3.56 -3.34
C LEU A 183 -5.21 3.01 -2.19
N ILE A 184 -5.65 1.91 -1.59
CA ILE A 184 -4.86 1.15 -0.62
C ILE A 184 -3.93 0.22 -1.40
N PRO A 185 -2.60 0.43 -1.35
CA PRO A 185 -1.66 -0.43 -2.08
C PRO A 185 -1.65 -1.86 -1.52
N GLU A 186 -1.23 -2.81 -2.34
CA GLU A 186 -0.91 -4.17 -1.86
C GLU A 186 0.07 -4.13 -0.68
N GLY A 187 -0.13 -5.01 0.29
CA GLY A 187 0.64 -5.07 1.52
C GLY A 187 0.30 -4.02 2.56
N LYS A 188 -0.66 -3.11 2.31
CA LYS A 188 -1.10 -2.08 3.27
C LYS A 188 -2.46 -2.40 3.84
N CYS A 189 -2.75 -1.81 4.99
CA CYS A 189 -3.99 -2.04 5.73
C CYS A 189 -4.79 -0.75 5.91
N TRP A 190 -6.10 -0.93 6.06
CA TRP A 190 -7.04 0.08 6.54
C TRP A 190 -7.84 -0.51 7.69
N LEU A 191 -8.60 0.34 8.37
CA LEU A 191 -9.43 -0.02 9.49
C LEU A 191 -10.90 0.12 9.11
N GLU A 192 -11.76 -0.80 9.54
CA GLU A 192 -13.21 -0.60 9.48
C GLU A 192 -13.85 -0.89 10.83
N MET A 193 -14.77 -0.03 11.23
CA MET A 193 -15.44 -0.15 12.52
C MET A 193 -16.61 -1.16 12.45
N PRO A 194 -16.93 -1.84 13.56
CA PRO A 194 -18.15 -2.64 13.65
C PRO A 194 -19.38 -1.76 13.41
N ALA A 195 -20.45 -2.31 12.82
CA ALA A 195 -21.65 -1.53 12.51
C ALA A 195 -22.31 -0.88 13.75
N ALA A 196 -22.11 -1.45 14.94
CA ALA A 196 -22.61 -0.90 16.20
C ALA A 196 -21.79 0.31 16.71
N GLN A 197 -20.59 0.53 16.18
CA GLN A 197 -19.74 1.65 16.57
C GLN A 197 -20.24 2.93 15.91
N ALA A 198 -20.43 3.97 16.72
CA ALA A 198 -20.79 5.30 16.20
C ALA A 198 -19.70 5.82 15.26
N SER A 199 -20.10 6.30 14.08
CA SER A 199 -19.19 6.90 13.12
C SER A 199 -18.53 8.14 13.73
N ALA A 200 -17.20 8.19 13.66
CA ALA A 200 -16.40 9.35 14.05
C ALA A 200 -15.52 9.79 12.87
N PRO A 201 -15.10 11.07 12.81
CA PRO A 201 -14.15 11.53 11.79
C PRO A 201 -12.75 10.94 12.01
N GLN A 202 -12.42 10.57 13.24
CA GLN A 202 -11.16 9.93 13.58
C GLN A 202 -11.26 9.07 14.85
N TYR A 203 -10.35 8.12 14.99
CA TYR A 203 -10.09 7.40 16.23
C TYR A 203 -8.63 7.51 16.63
N GLY A 204 -8.37 7.71 17.93
CA GLY A 204 -7.02 7.69 18.49
C GLY A 204 -6.47 6.27 18.62
N ILE A 205 -5.24 6.17 19.10
CA ILE A 205 -4.55 4.90 19.34
C ILE A 205 -4.25 4.77 20.83
N GLN A 206 -4.57 3.61 21.40
CA GLN A 206 -4.19 3.24 22.76
C GLN A 206 -3.29 2.00 22.73
N ILE A 207 -2.15 2.05 23.43
CA ILE A 207 -1.24 0.91 23.61
C ILE A 207 -1.15 0.63 25.12
N GLY A 208 -1.65 -0.52 25.56
CA GLY A 208 -1.72 -0.88 26.98
C GLY A 208 -2.72 -0.04 27.80
N ALA A 209 -2.50 0.06 29.11
CA ALA A 209 -3.32 0.86 30.04
C ALA A 209 -2.95 2.36 30.07
N THR A 210 -1.90 2.75 29.36
CA THR A 210 -1.43 4.13 29.29
C THR A 210 -1.97 4.76 28.01
N THR A 211 -2.79 5.81 28.14
CA THR A 211 -3.28 6.62 27.02
C THR A 211 -2.10 7.31 26.33
N ALA A 212 -1.52 6.65 25.32
CA ALA A 212 -0.36 7.18 24.59
C ALA A 212 -0.72 8.33 23.64
N ILE A 213 -2.01 8.55 23.33
CA ILE A 213 -2.46 9.63 22.42
C ILE A 213 -3.69 10.32 22.98
N THR A 214 -3.64 11.65 22.99
CA THR A 214 -4.73 12.54 23.41
C THR A 214 -6.00 12.25 22.61
N ALA A 215 -7.12 12.15 23.33
CA ALA A 215 -8.46 12.03 22.76
C ALA A 215 -8.71 13.10 21.66
N PRO A 216 -9.62 12.86 20.71
CA PRO A 216 -9.92 13.79 19.63
C PRO A 216 -10.24 15.21 20.14
N THR A 217 -9.36 16.19 19.92
CA THR A 217 -9.73 17.60 20.04
C THR A 217 -10.56 18.00 18.83
N THR A 218 -11.78 18.48 19.07
CA THR A 218 -12.74 18.93 18.05
C THR A 218 -12.43 20.33 17.48
N THR A 219 -11.21 20.83 17.64
CA THR A 219 -10.85 22.22 17.29
C THR A 219 -9.87 22.26 16.12
N VAL A 220 -10.36 22.73 14.96
CA VAL A 220 -9.56 23.06 13.78
C VAL A 220 -8.63 24.22 14.12
N SER A 221 -7.33 23.95 14.31
CA SER A 221 -6.34 24.99 14.59
C SER A 221 -6.00 25.78 13.31
N ALA A 222 -5.95 27.11 13.41
CA ALA A 222 -5.73 28.01 12.28
C ALA A 222 -4.35 27.81 11.65
N HIS A 223 -4.31 27.56 10.34
CA HIS A 223 -3.07 27.38 9.58
C HIS A 223 -2.28 28.70 9.46
N GLY A 224 -0.93 28.62 9.48
CA GLY A 224 -0.03 29.72 9.12
C GLY A 224 -0.10 30.09 7.62
N LYS A 225 0.85 30.88 7.11
CA LYS A 225 0.87 31.31 5.69
C LYS A 225 0.81 30.10 4.73
N ILE A 226 0.02 30.20 3.67
CA ILE A 226 -0.29 29.14 2.71
C ILE A 226 0.29 29.54 1.35
N TYR A 227 0.98 28.62 0.67
CA TYR A 227 1.52 28.84 -0.67
C TYR A 227 0.98 27.79 -1.67
N THR A 228 0.83 28.14 -2.95
CA THR A 228 0.62 27.14 -4.01
C THR A 228 1.93 26.38 -4.30
N LEU A 229 1.86 25.30 -5.08
CA LEU A 229 3.05 24.57 -5.51
C LEU A 229 4.04 25.44 -6.32
N ASP A 230 3.54 26.50 -6.97
CA ASP A 230 4.36 27.46 -7.71
C ASP A 230 4.97 28.56 -6.81
N GLY A 231 4.78 28.48 -5.49
CA GLY A 231 5.36 29.42 -4.51
C GLY A 231 4.58 30.72 -4.31
N LYS A 232 3.35 30.84 -4.83
CA LYS A 232 2.50 32.03 -4.64
C LYS A 232 1.74 31.94 -3.32
N GLU A 233 1.86 32.95 -2.46
CA GLU A 233 1.07 33.03 -1.22
C GLU A 233 -0.43 33.19 -1.53
N VAL A 234 -1.28 32.41 -0.85
CA VAL A 234 -2.74 32.45 -0.98
C VAL A 234 -3.37 32.58 0.41
N LYS A 235 -4.47 33.34 0.50
CA LYS A 235 -5.17 33.55 1.77
C LYS A 235 -6.04 32.36 2.19
N THR A 236 -6.50 31.57 1.22
CA THR A 236 -7.37 30.41 1.44
C THR A 236 -7.00 29.28 0.52
N MET A 237 -7.13 28.05 1.01
CA MET A 237 -6.95 26.84 0.21
C MET A 237 -8.28 26.47 -0.45
N GLN A 238 -8.26 26.12 -1.73
CA GLN A 238 -9.40 25.61 -2.46
C GLN A 238 -9.42 24.08 -2.44
N PRO A 239 -10.60 23.45 -2.29
CA PRO A 239 -10.72 21.99 -2.33
C PRO A 239 -10.12 21.39 -3.61
N GLY A 240 -9.35 20.31 -3.44
CA GLY A 240 -8.65 19.63 -4.54
C GLY A 240 -7.29 20.25 -4.88
N GLY A 241 -6.90 21.37 -4.27
CA GLY A 241 -5.60 21.99 -4.45
C GLY A 241 -4.54 21.45 -3.48
N ILE A 242 -3.30 21.30 -3.96
CA ILE A 242 -2.12 21.03 -3.13
C ILE A 242 -1.45 22.36 -2.78
N TYR A 243 -1.19 22.56 -1.50
CA TYR A 243 -0.60 23.77 -0.94
C TYR A 243 0.63 23.44 -0.10
N VAL A 244 1.48 24.43 0.12
CA VAL A 244 2.56 24.36 1.11
C VAL A 244 2.13 25.18 2.31
N VAL A 245 1.96 24.52 3.45
CA VAL A 245 1.61 25.13 4.73
C VAL A 245 2.70 24.78 5.73
N ASN A 246 3.33 25.79 6.34
CA ASN A 246 4.47 25.61 7.27
C ASN A 246 5.59 24.71 6.68
N GLY A 247 5.90 24.88 5.40
CA GLY A 247 6.95 24.11 4.71
C GLY A 247 6.59 22.67 4.34
N LYS A 248 5.36 22.21 4.61
CA LYS A 248 4.87 20.87 4.25
C LYS A 248 3.81 20.95 3.16
N LYS A 249 3.83 19.97 2.24
CA LYS A 249 2.78 19.83 1.22
C LYS A 249 1.51 19.27 1.86
N VAL A 250 0.39 19.97 1.70
CA VAL A 250 -0.93 19.66 2.25
C VAL A 250 -1.94 19.71 1.11
N LEU A 251 -2.69 18.63 0.92
CA LEU A 251 -3.85 18.63 0.02
C LEU A 251 -5.04 19.22 0.78
N LYS A 252 -5.65 20.29 0.27
CA LYS A 252 -6.89 20.79 0.85
C LYS A 252 -8.04 19.94 0.36
N ILE A 253 -8.62 19.22 1.31
CA ILE A 253 -9.86 18.49 1.15
C ILE A 253 -11.02 19.44 1.52
N LYS A 254 -12.19 19.20 0.92
CA LYS A 254 -13.38 20.06 1.01
C LYS A 254 -13.72 20.44 2.44
#